data_AF-A0A9J7M5Y3-F1
#
_entry.id   AF-A0A9J7M5Y3-F1
#
_cell.length_a   1.000
_cell.length_b   1.000
_cell.length_c   1.000
_cell.angle_alpha   90.00
_cell.angle_beta   90.00
_cell.angle_gamma   90.00
#
_symmetry.space_group_name_H-M   'P 1'
#
loop_
_entity.id
_entity.type
_entity.pdbx_description
1 polymer ?
#
loop_
_entity_poly.entity_id
_entity_poly.type
_entity_poly.pdbx_seq_one_letter_code
_entity_poly.pdbx_strand_id
1 'polypeptide(L)'
;MTGGCPEIVHTAEAASPIHEAGSMQDMLSSSSDDLFNQNPRSEEVIRVIRNEDELKAAWTLRDKCFRFDRFVSLERYQELYRAAPHLCFGYFDGEKLRGFLRGASQKADHFTPDFTGTGNVHDPDGETMVLQLLCVEEHDRRRGIGKPG
;
A
#
# COMPACT_ATOMS: atom_id res chain seq x y z
N MET A 1 40.75 24.78 43.79
CA MET A 1 41.51 24.59 45.04
C MET A 1 40.57 24.90 46.19
N THR A 2 40.36 24.08 47.22
CA THR A 2 40.66 22.65 47.44
C THR A 2 40.00 22.28 48.78
N GLY A 3 39.24 21.19 48.86
CA GLY A 3 38.62 20.74 50.11
C GLY A 3 37.32 19.97 49.86
N GLY A 4 37.00 18.90 50.58
CA GLY A 4 37.83 18.23 51.59
C GLY A 4 37.19 16.95 52.12
N CYS A 5 37.96 15.87 52.09
CA CYS A 5 37.72 14.57 52.74
C CYS A 5 39.04 14.20 53.44
N PRO A 6 39.11 13.29 54.44
CA PRO A 6 38.26 12.09 54.54
C PRO A 6 37.90 11.60 55.98
N GLU A 7 37.34 10.37 56.05
CA GLU A 7 37.40 9.40 57.18
C GLU A 7 36.69 9.76 58.52
N ILE A 8 36.38 8.83 59.46
CA ILE A 8 36.77 7.41 59.69
C ILE A 8 35.51 6.50 59.87
N VAL A 9 35.68 5.17 59.73
CA VAL A 9 34.69 4.07 59.84
C VAL A 9 34.52 3.51 61.27
N HIS A 10 33.35 2.92 61.62
CA HIS A 10 33.14 1.67 62.42
C HIS A 10 31.62 1.46 62.69
N THR A 11 30.96 0.38 62.23
CA THR A 11 30.68 -0.92 62.91
C THR A 11 30.23 -0.81 64.38
N ALA A 12 29.19 -1.47 64.90
CA ALA A 12 28.08 -2.30 64.36
C ALA A 12 27.01 -2.40 65.51
N GLU A 13 25.96 -3.25 65.57
CA GLU A 13 25.43 -4.38 64.76
C GLU A 13 23.94 -4.63 65.14
N ALA A 14 23.20 -5.43 64.34
CA ALA A 14 21.87 -6.04 64.65
C ALA A 14 20.66 -5.09 64.88
N ALA A 15 19.41 -5.42 64.53
CA ALA A 15 18.86 -6.52 63.73
C ALA A 15 17.60 -6.07 62.94
N SER A 16 17.33 -6.73 61.80
CA SER A 16 15.99 -6.83 61.18
C SER A 16 15.17 -7.93 61.90
N PRO A 17 13.82 -7.99 61.86
CA PRO A 17 12.89 -7.58 60.79
C PRO A 17 11.91 -6.46 61.27
N ILE A 18 10.93 -5.94 60.50
CA ILE A 18 10.11 -6.52 59.41
C ILE A 18 9.96 -5.53 58.25
N HIS A 19 10.18 -6.00 57.02
CA HIS A 19 9.64 -5.37 55.80
C HIS A 19 8.14 -5.65 55.73
N GLU A 20 7.31 -4.61 55.52
CA GLU A 20 6.68 -4.37 54.21
C GLU A 20 6.61 -2.83 54.05
N ALA A 21 7.47 -2.23 53.20
CA ALA A 21 7.30 -2.17 51.76
C ALA A 21 5.99 -1.45 51.37
N GLY A 22 6.07 -0.12 51.21
CA GLY A 22 4.93 0.71 50.82
C GLY A 22 4.40 0.37 49.42
N SER A 23 3.12 0.69 49.21
CA SER A 23 2.31 0.42 48.00
C SER A 23 3.08 0.16 46.70
N MET A 24 3.25 -1.12 46.33
CA MET A 24 3.76 -1.51 45.01
C MET A 24 2.64 -1.53 43.95
N GLN A 25 1.82 -0.47 43.90
CA GLN A 25 0.72 -0.34 42.93
C GLN A 25 1.16 0.25 41.58
N ASP A 26 2.34 0.88 41.50
CA ASP A 26 2.72 1.73 40.35
C ASP A 26 3.79 1.15 39.39
N MET A 27 4.41 -0.01 39.66
CA MET A 27 5.65 -0.41 38.95
C MET A 27 5.78 -1.85 38.42
N LEU A 28 4.72 -2.66 38.40
CA LEU A 28 4.66 -3.86 37.54
C LEU A 28 3.24 -4.05 37.00
N SER A 29 2.95 -4.37 35.73
CA SER A 29 3.61 -4.28 34.41
C SER A 29 2.82 -5.26 33.52
N SER A 30 2.43 -4.83 32.32
CA SER A 30 2.13 -5.69 31.16
C SER A 30 1.26 -6.95 31.39
N SER A 31 -0.05 -6.85 31.12
CA SER A 31 -0.88 -8.04 30.84
C SER A 31 -1.84 -7.84 29.66
N SER A 32 -1.57 -8.62 28.62
CA SER A 32 -2.46 -9.16 27.57
C SER A 32 -3.41 -8.28 26.75
N ASP A 33 -4.10 -7.29 27.27
CA ASP A 33 -5.40 -6.94 26.69
C ASP A 33 -5.33 -6.16 25.36
N ASP A 34 -4.21 -5.50 25.07
CA ASP A 34 -3.91 -4.91 23.76
C ASP A 34 -3.69 -5.95 22.64
N LEU A 35 -3.44 -7.24 22.96
CA LEU A 35 -3.19 -8.28 21.93
C LEU A 35 -4.40 -8.59 21.04
N PHE A 36 -5.61 -8.20 21.44
CA PHE A 36 -6.80 -8.32 20.59
C PHE A 36 -7.06 -7.11 19.71
N ASN A 37 -6.31 -6.01 19.88
CA ASN A 37 -6.32 -4.87 18.97
C ASN A 37 -5.42 -5.10 17.74
N GLN A 38 -5.39 -6.35 17.23
CA GLN A 38 -4.84 -6.64 15.91
C GLN A 38 -5.76 -6.06 14.83
N ASN A 39 -5.46 -4.79 14.52
CA ASN A 39 -5.84 -3.98 13.37
C ASN A 39 -6.74 -4.72 12.34
N PRO A 40 -7.99 -4.27 12.11
CA PRO A 40 -8.94 -4.96 11.22
C PRO A 40 -8.29 -5.30 9.89
N ARG A 41 -8.40 -6.59 9.51
CA ARG A 41 -7.59 -7.23 8.47
C ARG A 41 -7.71 -6.51 7.12
N SER A 42 -6.73 -5.67 6.83
CA SER A 42 -6.35 -5.18 5.51
C SER A 42 -7.52 -5.01 4.53
N GLU A 43 -8.08 -3.81 4.44
CA GLU A 43 -8.98 -3.40 3.36
C GLU A 43 -8.27 -3.30 1.98
N GLU A 44 -7.08 -3.89 1.86
CA GLU A 44 -6.27 -3.95 0.66
C GLU A 44 -6.83 -5.02 -0.29
N VAL A 45 -7.45 -4.59 -1.41
CA VAL A 45 -8.18 -5.47 -2.33
C VAL A 45 -7.86 -5.18 -3.79
N ILE A 46 -7.52 -6.23 -4.55
CA ILE A 46 -7.43 -6.18 -6.02
C ILE A 46 -8.80 -6.57 -6.58
N ARG A 47 -9.40 -5.70 -7.40
CA ARG A 47 -10.72 -5.91 -8.01
C ARG A 47 -10.88 -5.14 -9.32
N VAL A 48 -11.86 -5.55 -10.12
CA VAL A 48 -12.27 -4.81 -11.33
C VAL A 48 -12.76 -3.40 -10.95
N ILE A 49 -12.45 -2.42 -11.80
CA ILE A 49 -12.98 -1.04 -11.75
C ILE A 49 -14.49 -1.07 -12.03
N ARG A 50 -15.30 -0.46 -11.17
CA ARG A 50 -16.77 -0.60 -11.17
C ARG A 50 -17.52 0.50 -11.91
N ASN A 51 -16.94 1.68 -12.03
CA ASN A 51 -17.62 2.87 -12.55
C ASN A 51 -16.61 3.90 -13.11
N GLU A 52 -17.11 4.94 -13.75
CA GLU A 52 -16.26 5.97 -14.37
C GLU A 52 -15.56 6.89 -13.35
N ASP A 53 -15.96 6.93 -12.08
CA ASP A 53 -15.30 7.75 -11.05
C ASP A 53 -14.07 7.05 -10.47
N GLU A 54 -14.13 5.73 -10.26
CA GLU A 54 -12.96 4.88 -10.05
C GLU A 54 -12.00 4.95 -11.24
N LEU A 55 -12.52 5.05 -12.48
CA LEU A 55 -11.69 5.25 -13.67
C LEU A 55 -11.04 6.66 -13.73
N LYS A 56 -11.73 7.73 -13.29
CA LYS A 56 -11.14 9.08 -13.16
C LYS A 56 -10.05 9.13 -12.08
N ALA A 57 -10.22 8.40 -10.98
CA ALA A 57 -9.18 8.21 -9.98
C ALA A 57 -7.98 7.44 -10.57
N ALA A 58 -8.24 6.40 -11.37
CA ALA A 58 -7.22 5.63 -12.08
C ALA A 58 -6.44 6.47 -13.12
N TRP A 59 -7.13 7.33 -13.87
CA TRP A 59 -6.53 8.33 -14.75
C TRP A 59 -5.63 9.31 -13.97
N THR A 60 -6.11 9.82 -12.83
CA THR A 60 -5.35 10.74 -11.97
C THR A 60 -4.10 10.06 -11.38
N LEU A 61 -4.17 8.75 -11.09
CA LEU A 61 -3.02 7.94 -10.69
C LEU A 61 -2.03 7.73 -11.86
N ARG A 62 -2.53 7.52 -13.07
CA ARG A 62 -1.73 7.45 -14.31
C ARG A 62 -0.95 8.75 -14.55
N ASP A 63 -1.60 9.91 -14.46
CA ASP A 63 -0.94 11.21 -14.69
C ASP A 63 0.16 11.51 -13.65
N LYS A 64 -0.03 11.10 -12.39
CA LYS A 64 1.03 11.13 -11.37
C LYS A 64 2.23 10.25 -11.72
N CYS A 65 1.99 9.09 -12.36
CA CYS A 65 3.05 8.15 -12.75
C CYS A 65 3.74 8.55 -14.06
N PHE A 66 3.02 9.13 -15.01
CA PHE A 66 3.45 9.34 -16.41
C PHE A 66 3.18 10.78 -16.88
N ARG A 67 3.73 11.77 -16.16
CA ARG A 67 3.50 13.22 -16.31
C ARG A 67 3.58 13.84 -17.72
N PHE A 68 4.11 13.14 -18.72
CA PHE A 68 4.33 13.65 -20.09
C PHE A 68 3.76 12.75 -21.19
N ASP A 69 3.00 11.70 -20.85
CA ASP A 69 2.32 10.88 -21.85
C ASP A 69 1.10 11.61 -22.45
N ARG A 70 1.35 12.28 -23.58
CA ARG A 70 0.39 13.11 -24.33
C ARG A 70 -0.40 12.33 -25.39
N PHE A 71 -0.22 11.01 -25.50
CA PHE A 71 -0.74 10.23 -26.63
C PHE A 71 -2.16 9.69 -26.43
N VAL A 72 -2.73 9.84 -25.23
CA VAL A 72 -4.10 9.39 -24.88
C VAL A 72 -4.82 10.50 -24.12
N SER A 73 -6.14 10.65 -24.34
CA SER A 73 -7.03 11.53 -23.58
C SER A 73 -7.89 10.74 -22.59
N LEU A 74 -8.44 11.40 -21.56
CA LEU A 74 -9.39 10.77 -20.63
C LEU A 74 -10.62 10.20 -21.37
N GLU A 75 -11.11 10.90 -22.40
CA GLU A 75 -12.22 10.44 -23.24
C GLU A 75 -11.88 9.13 -23.96
N ARG A 76 -10.72 9.05 -24.62
CA ARG A 76 -10.22 7.79 -25.23
C ARG A 76 -10.01 6.71 -24.16
N TYR A 77 -9.66 7.09 -22.94
CA TYR A 77 -9.54 6.15 -21.82
C TYR A 77 -10.91 5.60 -21.36
N GLN A 78 -11.96 6.43 -21.36
CA GLN A 78 -13.34 6.01 -21.10
C GLN A 78 -13.87 5.09 -22.20
N GLU A 79 -13.59 5.36 -23.48
CA GLU A 79 -13.92 4.44 -24.59
C GLU A 79 -13.28 3.06 -24.39
N LEU A 80 -11.98 3.04 -24.11
CA LEU A 80 -11.21 1.81 -23.92
C LEU A 80 -11.64 1.02 -22.68
N TYR A 81 -12.06 1.70 -21.61
CA TYR A 81 -12.72 1.06 -20.46
C TYR A 81 -14.09 0.48 -20.82
N ARG A 82 -14.94 1.21 -21.55
CA ARG A 82 -16.28 0.72 -21.95
C ARG A 82 -16.20 -0.50 -22.86
N ALA A 83 -15.16 -0.61 -23.68
CA ALA A 83 -14.90 -1.78 -24.53
C ALA A 83 -14.46 -3.02 -23.74
N ALA A 84 -13.64 -2.86 -22.69
CA ALA A 84 -13.07 -3.97 -21.92
C ALA A 84 -13.02 -3.70 -20.40
N PRO A 85 -14.16 -3.49 -19.73
CA PRO A 85 -14.16 -3.09 -18.31
C PRO A 85 -13.61 -4.20 -17.42
N HIS A 86 -13.84 -5.46 -17.81
CA HIS A 86 -13.34 -6.66 -17.14
C HIS A 86 -11.80 -6.84 -17.19
N LEU A 87 -11.09 -6.02 -17.99
CA LEU A 87 -9.62 -5.99 -18.07
C LEU A 87 -9.00 -4.75 -17.38
N CYS A 88 -9.80 -4.02 -16.59
CA CYS A 88 -9.38 -2.86 -15.81
C CYS A 88 -9.45 -3.18 -14.31
N PHE A 89 -8.30 -3.38 -13.66
CA PHE A 89 -8.19 -3.77 -12.26
C PHE A 89 -7.56 -2.68 -11.40
N GLY A 90 -8.19 -2.33 -10.29
CA GLY A 90 -7.63 -1.48 -9.26
C GLY A 90 -7.15 -2.28 -8.05
N TYR A 91 -5.99 -1.88 -7.49
CA TYR A 91 -5.63 -2.16 -6.10
C TYR A 91 -6.16 -1.00 -5.26
N PHE A 92 -7.07 -1.32 -4.34
CA PHE A 92 -7.66 -0.40 -3.39
C PHE A 92 -7.10 -0.66 -2.00
N ASP A 93 -7.03 0.40 -1.20
CA ASP A 93 -6.72 0.41 0.23
C ASP A 93 -7.87 1.19 0.88
N GLY A 94 -8.84 0.45 1.41
CA GLY A 94 -10.19 0.98 1.70
C GLY A 94 -10.86 1.48 0.42
N GLU A 95 -11.38 2.71 0.45
CA GLU A 95 -11.93 3.37 -0.75
C GLU A 95 -10.85 3.89 -1.71
N LYS A 96 -9.59 4.03 -1.26
CA LYS A 96 -8.56 4.72 -2.05
C LYS A 96 -7.85 3.77 -3.01
N LEU A 97 -7.95 4.06 -4.31
CA LEU A 97 -7.16 3.42 -5.36
C LEU A 97 -5.65 3.78 -5.21
N ARG A 98 -4.79 2.78 -4.98
CA ARG A 98 -3.31 2.95 -4.89
C ARG A 98 -2.56 2.36 -6.08
N GLY A 99 -3.12 1.33 -6.71
CA GLY A 99 -2.55 0.69 -7.89
C GLY A 99 -3.60 0.49 -8.97
N PHE A 100 -3.18 0.44 -10.23
CA PHE A 100 -4.08 0.27 -11.35
C PHE A 100 -3.39 -0.49 -12.48
N LEU A 101 -4.05 -1.53 -12.97
CA LEU A 101 -3.64 -2.36 -14.10
C LEU A 101 -4.72 -2.30 -15.17
N ARG A 102 -4.36 -1.93 -16.39
CA ARG A 102 -5.26 -1.98 -17.55
C ARG A 102 -4.64 -2.84 -18.64
N GLY A 103 -5.43 -3.80 -19.11
CA GLY A 103 -5.10 -4.64 -20.26
C GLY A 103 -6.13 -4.56 -21.37
N ALA A 104 -5.87 -5.39 -22.38
CA ALA A 104 -6.76 -5.70 -23.48
C ALA A 104 -6.46 -7.10 -24.03
N SER A 105 -7.11 -7.46 -25.13
CA SER A 105 -6.97 -8.74 -25.83
C SER A 105 -6.66 -8.46 -27.30
N GLN A 106 -5.86 -9.30 -27.95
CA GLN A 106 -5.54 -9.19 -29.38
C GLN A 106 -5.32 -10.56 -30.02
N LYS A 107 -5.53 -10.66 -31.33
CA LYS A 107 -5.31 -11.89 -32.12
C LYS A 107 -3.84 -12.11 -32.56
N ALA A 108 -2.89 -11.29 -32.08
CA ALA A 108 -1.48 -11.35 -32.48
C ALA A 108 -0.57 -11.66 -31.27
N ASP A 109 0.46 -12.47 -31.47
CA ASP A 109 1.45 -12.81 -30.43
C ASP A 109 2.46 -11.68 -30.17
N HIS A 110 2.40 -10.60 -30.94
CA HIS A 110 3.36 -9.50 -30.94
C HIS A 110 2.65 -8.15 -30.90
N PHE A 111 3.30 -7.15 -30.31
CA PHE A 111 2.82 -5.76 -30.36
C PHE A 111 2.91 -5.21 -31.79
N THR A 112 1.80 -4.67 -32.31
CA THR A 112 1.82 -3.91 -33.56
C THR A 112 2.48 -2.52 -33.33
N PRO A 113 3.15 -1.93 -34.34
CA PRO A 113 3.78 -0.61 -34.17
C PRO A 113 2.82 0.52 -33.75
N ASP A 114 1.55 0.43 -34.14
CA ASP A 114 0.50 1.43 -33.90
C ASP A 114 -0.14 1.35 -32.50
N PHE A 115 0.48 0.62 -31.56
CA PHE A 115 0.01 0.47 -30.17
C PHE A 115 0.03 1.78 -29.35
N THR A 116 0.55 2.86 -29.92
CA THR A 116 0.81 4.16 -29.28
C THR A 116 -0.43 5.02 -29.00
N GLY A 117 -1.65 4.49 -29.22
CA GLY A 117 -2.90 5.04 -28.64
C GLY A 117 -4.09 5.18 -29.61
N THR A 118 -3.86 5.10 -30.92
CA THR A 118 -4.87 5.41 -31.95
C THR A 118 -5.70 4.19 -32.39
N GLY A 119 -5.11 2.99 -32.47
CA GLY A 119 -5.79 1.79 -32.94
C GLY A 119 -6.92 1.28 -32.03
N ASN A 120 -7.73 0.34 -32.54
CA ASN A 120 -8.63 -0.46 -31.70
C ASN A 120 -7.80 -1.49 -30.94
N VAL A 121 -7.44 -1.16 -29.70
CA VAL A 121 -6.47 -1.93 -28.92
C VAL A 121 -7.07 -3.11 -28.13
N HIS A 122 -8.36 -3.43 -28.34
CA HIS A 122 -9.02 -4.62 -27.79
C HIS A 122 -9.83 -5.32 -28.89
N ASP A 123 -9.53 -6.59 -29.11
CA ASP A 123 -10.28 -7.54 -29.92
C ASP A 123 -10.94 -8.57 -28.97
N PRO A 124 -12.28 -8.65 -28.88
CA PRO A 124 -12.97 -9.58 -27.99
C PRO A 124 -12.70 -11.07 -28.27
N ASP A 125 -12.37 -11.43 -29.51
CA ASP A 125 -11.94 -12.81 -29.87
C ASP A 125 -10.40 -12.92 -29.93
N GLY A 126 -9.69 -12.00 -29.26
CA GLY A 126 -8.22 -12.03 -29.14
C GLY A 126 -7.74 -13.04 -28.12
N GLU A 127 -7.01 -14.06 -28.57
CA GLU A 127 -6.46 -15.14 -27.74
C GLU A 127 -5.32 -14.66 -26.81
N THR A 128 -4.61 -13.59 -27.18
CA THR A 128 -3.47 -13.05 -26.41
C THR A 128 -3.89 -11.83 -25.58
N MET A 129 -3.77 -11.94 -24.24
CA MET A 129 -3.95 -10.80 -23.34
C MET A 129 -2.69 -9.92 -23.30
N VAL A 130 -2.87 -8.60 -23.37
CA VAL A 130 -1.79 -7.61 -23.30
C VAL A 130 -1.98 -6.71 -22.08
N LEU A 131 -0.93 -6.55 -21.28
CA LEU A 131 -0.88 -5.56 -20.21
C LEU A 131 -0.33 -4.24 -20.76
N GLN A 132 -1.09 -3.16 -20.62
CA GLN A 132 -0.86 -1.91 -21.36
C GLN A 132 -0.50 -0.74 -20.45
N LEU A 133 -0.95 -0.80 -19.19
CA LEU A 133 -0.62 0.18 -18.16
C LEU A 133 -0.57 -0.52 -16.80
N LEU A 134 0.52 -0.32 -16.06
CA LEU A 134 0.60 -0.64 -14.64
C LEU A 134 1.08 0.60 -13.87
N CYS A 135 0.24 1.10 -12.98
CA CYS A 135 0.51 2.23 -12.09
C CYS A 135 0.50 1.77 -10.64
N VAL A 136 1.41 2.32 -9.83
CA VAL A 136 1.39 2.23 -8.35
C VAL A 136 1.77 3.60 -7.79
N GLU A 137 1.00 4.08 -6.81
CA GLU A 137 1.19 5.37 -6.13
C GLU A 137 2.58 5.41 -5.48
N GLU A 138 3.25 6.55 -5.55
CA GLU A 138 4.72 6.60 -5.42
C GLU A 138 5.26 6.11 -4.07
N HIS A 139 4.58 6.43 -2.97
CA HIS A 139 4.93 5.96 -1.62
C HIS A 139 4.54 4.50 -1.34
N ASP A 140 3.66 3.90 -2.15
CA ASP A 140 3.26 2.50 -2.05
C ASP A 140 4.11 1.56 -2.93
N ARG A 141 5.01 2.12 -3.75
CA ARG A 141 6.00 1.35 -4.53
C ARG A 141 6.95 0.60 -3.61
N ARG A 142 7.52 -0.50 -4.13
CA ARG A 142 8.39 -1.46 -3.41
C ARG A 142 7.72 -2.27 -2.28
N ARG A 143 6.45 -2.00 -1.93
CA ARG A 143 5.64 -2.84 -1.01
C ARG A 143 5.24 -4.22 -1.59
N GLY A 144 5.44 -4.45 -2.89
CA GLY A 144 5.10 -5.72 -3.58
C GLY A 144 3.88 -5.64 -4.51
N ILE A 145 3.05 -4.60 -4.40
CA ILE A 145 1.78 -4.39 -5.13
C ILE A 145 1.87 -4.60 -6.65
N GLY A 146 3.00 -4.26 -7.27
CA GLY A 146 3.24 -4.42 -8.71
C GLY A 146 3.89 -5.74 -9.14
N LYS A 147 3.97 -6.75 -8.27
CA LYS A 147 4.47 -8.09 -8.61
C LYS A 147 3.32 -9.02 -8.99
N PRO A 148 3.49 -9.92 -9.98
CA PRO A 148 2.72 -11.15 -10.04
C PRO A 148 2.88 -11.96 -8.75
N GLY A 149 1.81 -12.65 -8.33
CA GLY A 149 1.83 -13.64 -7.24
C GLY A 149 2.19 -15.03 -7.75
#